data_AF-A0A151SN87-F1
#
_entry.id   AF-A0A151SN87-F1
#
_cell.length_a   1.000
_cell.length_b   1.000
_cell.length_c   1.000
_cell.angle_alpha   90.00
_cell.angle_beta   90.00
_cell.angle_gamma   90.00
#
_symmetry.space_group_name_H-M   'P 1'
#
loop_
_entity.id
_entity.type
_entity.pdbx_description
1 polymer ?
#
loop_
_entity_poly.entity_id
_entity_poly.type
_entity_poly.pdbx_seq_one_letter_code
_entity_poly.pdbx_strand_id
1 'polypeptide(L)' 'ITVANGQVVPICDSGNIILESSIVFKDVLHVPQLANSLISVQKLTKDLNCSVIFFTTYCVFQDFATGKTILTAKV' A
#
# COMPACT_ATOMS: atom_id res chain seq x y z
N ILE A 1 -4.82 15.50 1.29
CA ILE A 1 -5.78 14.36 1.28
C ILE A 1 -6.76 14.51 2.43
N THR A 2 -7.98 14.00 2.29
CA THR A 2 -8.94 13.96 3.40
C THR A 2 -8.87 12.59 4.05
N VAL A 3 -8.63 12.55 5.36
CA VAL A 3 -8.58 11.31 6.14
C VAL A 3 -9.96 10.94 6.68
N ALA A 4 -10.14 9.69 7.13
CA ALA A 4 -11.46 9.16 7.51
C ALA A 4 -12.15 9.94 8.66
N ASN A 5 -11.39 10.68 9.47
CA ASN A 5 -11.92 11.56 10.51
C ASN A 5 -12.39 12.94 9.97
N GLY A 6 -12.37 13.14 8.65
CA GLY A 6 -12.80 14.37 7.99
C GLY A 6 -11.74 15.48 7.92
N GLN A 7 -10.57 15.30 8.52
CA GLN A 7 -9.51 16.30 8.46
C GLN A 7 -8.83 16.32 7.08
N VAL A 8 -8.46 17.51 6.64
CA VAL A 8 -7.63 17.69 5.44
C VAL A 8 -6.18 17.82 5.88
N VAL A 9 -5.34 16.86 5.46
CA VAL A 9 -3.91 16.86 5.74
C VAL A 9 -3.11 17.18 4.47
N PRO A 10 -2.13 18.10 4.53
CA PRO A 10 -1.29 18.47 3.40
C PRO A 10 -0.33 17.34 3.02
N ILE A 11 -0.04 17.23 1.73
CA ILE A 11 1.04 16.37 1.22
C ILE A 11 2.31 17.23 1.24
N CYS A 12 3.39 16.70 1.83
CA CYS A 12 4.65 17.42 1.92
C CYS A 12 5.55 17.14 0.72
N ASP A 13 5.58 15.88 0.26
CA ASP A 13 6.36 15.47 -0.92
C ASP A 13 5.79 14.18 -1.52
N SER A 14 6.32 13.74 -2.65
CA SER A 14 6.03 12.44 -3.26
C SER A 14 7.31 11.75 -3.73
N GLY A 15 7.40 10.43 -3.58
CA GLY A 15 8.58 9.67 -4.00
C GLY A 15 8.29 8.19 -4.18
N ASN A 16 9.31 7.43 -4.55
CA ASN A 16 9.22 5.98 -4.70
C ASN A 16 9.77 5.31 -3.45
N ILE A 17 9.11 4.25 -2.99
CA ILE A 17 9.59 3.45 -1.86
C ILE A 17 9.76 2.00 -2.29
N ILE A 18 10.76 1.34 -1.72
CA ILE A 18 11.02 -0.09 -1.88
C ILE A 18 10.67 -0.74 -0.56
N LEU A 19 9.66 -1.60 -0.56
CA LEU A 19 9.15 -2.26 0.66
C LEU A 19 9.83 -3.60 0.91
N GLU A 20 10.03 -4.35 -0.17
CA GLU A 20 10.77 -5.61 -0.22
C GLU A 20 11.63 -5.60 -1.48
N SER A 21 12.66 -6.45 -1.54
CA SER A 21 13.72 -6.42 -2.57
C SER A 21 13.21 -6.40 -4.02
N SER A 22 11.94 -6.77 -4.26
CA SER A 22 11.28 -6.77 -5.58
C SER A 22 10.05 -5.86 -5.68
N ILE A 23 9.58 -5.24 -4.59
CA ILE A 23 8.32 -4.48 -4.55
C ILE A 23 8.61 -2.98 -4.47
N VAL A 24 8.44 -2.30 -5.61
CA VAL A 24 8.61 -0.85 -5.74
C VAL A 24 7.25 -0.18 -5.83
N PHE A 25 6.93 0.68 -4.88
CA PHE A 25 5.77 1.56 -4.95
C PHE A 25 6.17 2.88 -5.57
N LYS A 26 5.47 3.26 -6.63
CA LYS A 26 5.67 4.54 -7.31
C LYS A 26 4.74 5.60 -6.76
N ASP A 27 5.15 6.86 -6.82
CA ASP A 27 4.37 8.04 -6.40
C ASP A 27 3.65 7.85 -5.06
N VAL A 28 4.41 7.48 -4.04
CA VAL A 28 3.97 7.46 -2.66
C VAL A 28 3.98 8.87 -2.11
N LEU A 29 2.87 9.27 -1.50
CA LEU A 29 2.71 10.59 -0.91
C LEU A 29 3.26 10.61 0.51
N HIS A 30 4.21 11.50 0.76
CA HIS A 30 4.72 11.76 2.09
C HIS A 30 3.80 12.75 2.82
N VAL A 31 3.16 12.27 3.89
CA VAL A 31 2.21 13.03 4.70
C VAL A 31 2.66 12.95 6.16
N PRO A 32 3.47 13.91 6.66
CA PRO A 32 4.09 13.85 7.99
C PRO A 32 3.09 13.81 9.15
N GLN A 33 1.86 14.29 8.90
CA GLN A 33 0.79 14.32 9.91
C GLN A 33 0.14 12.95 10.16
N LEU A 34 0.44 11.95 9.32
CA LEU A 34 0.01 10.57 9.54
C LEU A 34 1.11 9.83 10.30
N ALA A 35 0.77 9.32 11.49
CA ALA A 35 1.68 8.48 12.28
C ALA A 35 2.01 7.14 11.60
N ASN A 36 1.17 6.72 10.65
CA ASN A 36 1.31 5.46 9.92
C ASN A 36 1.32 5.73 8.41
N SER A 37 2.17 5.00 7.70
CA SER A 37 2.12 4.97 6.24
C SER A 37 0.81 4.33 5.76
N LEU A 38 0.12 5.01 4.85
CA LEU A 38 -1.07 4.47 4.20
C LEU A 38 -0.72 3.99 2.78
N ILE A 39 -1.28 2.83 2.42
CA ILE A 39 -1.15 2.27 1.08
C ILE A 39 -2.55 2.14 0.49
N SER A 40 -2.73 2.68 -0.71
CA SER A 40 -3.93 2.41 -1.49
C SER A 40 -3.88 1.00 -2.06
N VAL A 41 -4.81 0.14 -1.64
CA VAL A 41 -4.97 -1.22 -2.17
C VAL A 41 -5.21 -1.19 -3.68
N GLN A 42 -5.99 -0.22 -4.18
CA GLN A 42 -6.26 -0.10 -5.60
C GLN A 42 -4.99 0.23 -6.41
N LYS A 43 -4.15 1.13 -5.90
CA LYS A 43 -2.89 1.46 -6.57
C LYS A 43 -1.96 0.24 -6.56
N LEU A 44 -1.84 -0.39 -5.39
CA LEU A 44 -0.98 -1.55 -5.20
C LEU A 44 -1.36 -2.74 -6.10
N THR A 45 -2.64 -3.09 -6.14
CA THR A 45 -3.14 -4.19 -6.98
C THR A 45 -2.91 -3.94 -8.47
N LYS A 46 -2.98 -2.68 -8.92
CA LYS A 46 -2.65 -2.29 -10.30
C LYS A 46 -1.15 -2.35 -10.58
N ASP A 47 -0.34 -1.80 -9.69
CA ASP A 47 1.12 -1.71 -9.88
C ASP A 47 1.79 -3.09 -9.86
N LEU A 48 1.31 -4.01 -9.03
CA LEU A 48 1.84 -5.37 -8.91
C LEU A 48 1.05 -6.44 -9.68
N ASN A 49 -0.05 -6.06 -10.35
CA ASN A 49 -0.99 -7.00 -10.96
C ASN A 49 -1.36 -8.15 -9.99
N CYS A 50 -1.79 -7.79 -8.79
CA CYS A 50 -2.04 -8.73 -7.70
C CYS A 50 -3.44 -8.55 -7.10
N SER A 51 -3.91 -9.57 -6.39
CA SER A 51 -5.08 -9.50 -5.51
C SER A 51 -4.65 -9.43 -4.05
N VAL A 52 -5.44 -8.75 -3.22
CA VAL A 52 -5.23 -8.67 -1.77
C VAL A 52 -6.37 -9.39 -1.05
N ILE A 53 -6.00 -10.33 -0.18
CA ILE A 53 -6.95 -11.07 0.66
C ILE A 53 -6.72 -10.64 2.11
N PHE A 54 -7.78 -10.15 2.76
CA PHE A 54 -7.73 -9.72 4.16
C PHE A 54 -8.19 -10.82 5.10
N PHE A 55 -7.40 -11.06 6.14
CA PHE A 55 -7.73 -11.87 7.30
C PHE A 55 -7.76 -10.97 8.53
N THR A 56 -8.25 -11.50 9.65
CA THR A 56 -8.39 -10.73 10.91
C THR A 56 -7.09 -10.11 11.42
N THR A 57 -5.94 -10.73 11.14
CA THR A 57 -4.63 -10.31 11.70
C THR A 57 -3.54 -10.11 10.65
N TYR A 58 -3.83 -10.41 9.38
CA TYR A 58 -2.85 -10.31 8.30
C TYR A 58 -3.58 -10.16 6.96
N CYS A 59 -2.84 -9.77 5.93
CA CYS A 59 -3.28 -9.81 4.56
C CYS A 59 -2.25 -10.49 3.66
N VAL A 60 -2.74 -11.06 2.56
CA VAL A 60 -1.92 -11.78 1.58
C VAL A 60 -2.06 -11.09 0.24
N PHE A 61 -0.92 -10.79 -0.37
CA PHE A 61 -0.79 -10.29 -1.72
C PHE A 61 -0.48 -11.47 -2.62
N GLN A 62 -1.36 -11.76 -3.57
CA GLN A 62 -1.26 -12.91 -4.46
C GLN A 62 -1.17 -12.43 -5.90
N ASP A 63 -0.16 -12.89 -6.62
CA ASP A 63 0.02 -12.60 -8.04
C ASP A 63 -1.20 -13.07 -8.83
N PHE A 64 -1.79 -12.18 -9.62
CA PHE A 64 -3.06 -12.46 -10.29
C PHE A 64 -2.92 -13.54 -11.37
N ALA A 65 -1.77 -13.62 -12.04
CA ALA A 65 -1.55 -14.53 -13.16
C ALA A 65 -1.22 -15.96 -12.68
N THR A 66 -0.41 -16.09 -11.64
CA THR A 66 0.14 -17.37 -11.18
C THR A 66 -0.54 -17.90 -9.92
N GLY A 67 -1.29 -17.07 -9.19
CA GLY A 67 -1.83 -17.43 -7.88
C GLY A 67 -0.75 -17.60 -6.81
N LYS A 68 0.49 -17.20 -7.06
CA LYS A 68 1.57 -17.31 -6.07
C LYS A 68 1.50 -16.17 -5.07
N THR A 69 1.73 -16.46 -3.79
CA THR A 69 1.90 -15.42 -2.77
C THR A 69 3.16 -14.60 -3.07
N ILE A 70 2.97 -13.29 -3.24
CA ILE A 70 4.03 -12.29 -3.37
C ILE A 70 4.52 -11.88 -1.98
N LEU A 71 3.58 -11.56 -1.09
CA LEU A 71 3.86 -11.02 0.24
C LEU A 71 2.74 -11.39 1.21
N THR A 72 3.10 -11.58 2.48
CA THR A 72 2.16 -11.60 3.60
C THR A 72 2.51 -10.45 4.53
N ALA A 73 1.54 -9.56 4.80
CA ALA A 73 1.73 -8.44 5.71
C ALA A 73 0.84 -8.59 6.94
N LYS A 74 1.36 -8.22 8.11
CA LYS A 74 0.57 -8.15 9.34
C LYS A 74 -0.29 -6.88 9.31
N VAL A 75 -1.55 -7.00 9.72
CA VAL A 75 -2.51 -5.88 9.81
C VAL A 75 -2.57 -5.38 11.25
#